data_AF-A0A1B1GEL4-F1
#
_entry.id   AF-A0A1B1GEL4-F1
#
_cell.length_a   1.000
_cell.length_b   1.000
_cell.length_c   1.000
_cell.angle_alpha   90.00
_cell.angle_beta   90.00
_cell.angle_gamma   90.00
#
_symmetry.space_group_name_H-M   'P 1'
#
loop_
_entity.id
_entity.type
_entity.pdbx_description
1 polymer ?
#
loop_
_entity_poly.entity_id
_entity_poly.type
_entity_poly.pdbx_seq_one_letter_code
_entity_poly.pdbx_strand_id
1 'polypeptide(L)'
;RNLFYYGSGNPAPWNETMRPGDNKWTMTIWARDLDTGEAKWGYQKTPHDEWDFAGVNQMILSDHKVDGKVTPLLTHIDRNGIMYTLNRDNGNLVQAAKVDPAVNVFKKVDLKT
;
A
#
# COMPACT_ATOMS: atom_id res chain seq x y z
N ARG A 1 7.22 -8.01 17.56
CA ARG A 1 7.11 -8.23 16.09
C ARG A 1 8.42 -7.77 15.48
N ASN A 2 9.08 -8.61 14.68
CA ASN A 2 10.37 -8.25 14.08
C ASN A 2 10.22 -7.97 12.57
N LEU A 3 9.38 -6.98 12.25
CA LEU A 3 9.05 -6.61 10.86
C LEU A 3 9.48 -5.18 10.55
N PHE A 4 10.09 -4.99 9.38
CA PHE A 4 10.37 -3.72 8.76
C PHE A 4 9.31 -3.40 7.70
N TYR A 5 8.75 -2.19 7.73
CA TYR A 5 7.71 -1.76 6.81
C TYR A 5 8.20 -0.62 5.93
N TYR A 6 8.01 -0.74 4.62
CA TYR A 6 8.37 0.30 3.66
C TYR A 6 7.52 0.19 2.39
N GLY A 7 7.59 1.22 1.54
CA GLY A 7 6.92 1.25 0.24
C GLY A 7 7.93 1.21 -0.91
N SER A 8 7.62 0.46 -1.98
CA SER A 8 8.39 0.53 -3.23
C SER A 8 7.87 1.64 -4.15
N GLY A 9 8.79 2.24 -4.91
CA GLY A 9 8.52 3.35 -5.84
C GLY A 9 7.84 2.93 -7.14
N ASN A 10 7.84 3.86 -8.10
CA ASN A 10 7.20 3.70 -9.42
C ASN A 10 7.97 2.75 -10.35
N PRO A 11 7.28 2.14 -11.33
CA PRO A 11 7.93 1.42 -12.42
C PRO A 11 8.60 2.36 -13.41
N ALA A 12 9.52 1.80 -14.19
CA ALA A 12 10.22 2.49 -15.27
C ALA A 12 9.94 1.78 -16.62
N PRO A 13 9.86 2.52 -17.74
CA PRO A 13 9.84 3.99 -17.83
C PRO A 13 8.49 4.56 -17.35
N TRP A 14 8.35 5.89 -17.28
CA TRP A 14 7.03 6.49 -17.00
C TRP A 14 6.00 6.17 -18.07
N ASN A 15 6.41 6.09 -19.34
CA ASN A 15 5.53 5.69 -20.45
C ASN A 15 5.00 4.25 -20.24
N GLU A 16 3.75 4.14 -19.80
CA GLU A 16 3.11 2.87 -19.45
C GLU A 16 3.00 1.91 -20.64
N THR A 17 2.79 2.45 -21.85
CA THR A 17 2.57 1.64 -23.06
C THR A 17 3.75 0.73 -23.39
N MET A 18 4.94 1.06 -22.87
CA MET A 18 6.17 0.30 -23.05
C MET A 18 6.34 -0.87 -22.06
N ARG A 19 5.48 -0.96 -21.03
CA ARG A 19 5.61 -1.93 -19.91
C ARG A 19 4.26 -2.55 -19.53
N PRO A 20 3.63 -3.31 -20.42
CA PRO A 20 2.33 -3.93 -20.15
C PRO A 20 2.37 -4.85 -18.92
N GLY A 21 1.22 -4.94 -18.24
CA GLY A 21 1.00 -5.78 -17.05
C GLY A 21 1.20 -5.02 -15.73
N ASP A 22 0.86 -5.67 -14.62
CA ASP A 22 0.78 -5.04 -13.29
C ASP A 22 2.08 -4.39 -12.78
N ASN A 23 3.22 -4.70 -13.41
CA ASN A 23 4.56 -4.24 -13.02
C ASN A 23 4.91 -4.57 -11.56
N LYS A 24 4.47 -5.75 -11.08
CA LYS A 24 4.81 -6.20 -9.74
C LYS A 24 6.34 -6.31 -9.58
N TRP A 25 6.92 -5.83 -8.47
CA TRP A 25 6.29 -5.35 -7.23
C TRP A 25 6.57 -3.88 -6.95
N THR A 26 6.35 -3.01 -7.96
CA THR A 26 6.34 -1.55 -7.74
C THR A 26 5.10 -1.13 -6.94
N MET A 27 5.09 0.08 -6.41
CA MET A 27 3.95 0.67 -5.69
C MET A 27 3.39 -0.21 -4.56
N THR A 28 4.26 -0.98 -3.90
CA THR A 28 3.86 -2.03 -2.96
C THR A 28 4.20 -1.62 -1.53
N ILE A 29 3.25 -1.74 -0.62
CA ILE A 29 3.52 -1.73 0.83
C ILE A 29 4.08 -3.10 1.18
N TRP A 30 5.24 -3.12 1.81
CA TRP A 30 5.94 -4.33 2.22
C TRP A 30 5.99 -4.46 3.74
N ALA A 31 5.92 -5.70 4.21
CA ALA A 31 6.49 -6.10 5.48
C ALA A 31 7.54 -7.18 5.25
N ARG A 32 8.75 -6.94 5.74
CA ARG A 32 9.86 -7.89 5.69
C ARG A 32 10.31 -8.25 7.09
N ASP A 33 10.72 -9.48 7.25
CA ASP A 33 11.44 -9.93 8.44
C ASP A 33 12.74 -9.12 8.60
N LEU A 34 12.97 -8.56 9.78
CA LEU A 34 14.11 -7.65 10.01
C LEU A 34 15.46 -8.38 9.98
N ASP A 35 15.48 -9.67 10.34
CA ASP A 35 16.72 -10.44 10.45
C ASP A 35 17.09 -11.08 9.11
N THR A 36 16.10 -11.59 8.37
CA THR A 36 16.31 -12.36 7.13
C THR A 36 16.03 -11.58 5.85
N GLY A 37 15.26 -10.48 5.94
CA GLY A 37 14.81 -9.71 4.77
C GLY A 37 13.70 -10.38 3.95
N GLU A 38 13.24 -11.58 4.34
CA GLU A 38 12.14 -12.28 3.67
C GLU A 38 10.84 -11.48 3.77
N ALA A 39 10.12 -11.34 2.65
CA ALA A 39 8.81 -10.69 2.66
C ALA A 39 7.79 -11.59 3.37
N LYS A 40 7.14 -11.07 4.41
CA LYS A 40 6.01 -11.73 5.06
C LYS A 40 4.70 -11.45 4.34
N TRP A 41 4.54 -10.24 3.83
CA TRP A 41 3.41 -9.86 2.96
C TRP A 41 3.77 -8.65 2.10
N GLY A 42 3.02 -8.47 1.01
CA GLY A 42 3.11 -7.32 0.11
C GLY A 42 1.75 -6.98 -0.47
N TYR A 43 1.36 -5.70 -0.43
CA TYR A 43 0.12 -5.17 -1.00
C TYR A 43 0.42 -4.12 -2.07
N GLN A 44 0.17 -4.43 -3.34
CA GLN A 44 0.38 -3.49 -4.45
C GLN A 44 -0.79 -2.50 -4.53
N LYS A 45 -0.50 -1.21 -4.30
CA LYS A 45 -1.50 -0.13 -4.23
C LYS A 45 -1.92 0.37 -5.61
N THR A 46 -0.96 0.49 -6.52
CA THR A 46 -1.16 1.03 -7.88
C THR A 46 -0.57 0.04 -8.88
N PRO A 47 -1.32 -1.02 -9.26
CA PRO A 47 -0.94 -1.92 -10.35
C PRO A 47 -0.85 -1.14 -11.66
N HIS A 48 0.18 -1.43 -12.46
CA HIS A 48 0.41 -0.77 -13.74
C HIS A 48 0.32 0.76 -13.65
N ASP A 49 1.11 1.37 -12.76
CA ASP A 49 1.08 2.83 -12.55
C ASP A 49 1.23 3.62 -13.86
N GLU A 50 0.41 4.63 -14.08
CA GLU A 50 0.45 5.47 -15.29
C GLU A 50 0.77 6.95 -14.96
N TRP A 51 1.01 7.27 -13.67
CA TRP A 51 1.02 8.65 -13.18
C TRP A 51 2.19 9.01 -12.26
N ASP A 52 3.19 8.14 -12.10
CA ASP A 52 4.30 8.33 -11.15
C ASP A 52 3.80 8.49 -9.70
N PHE A 53 2.83 7.68 -9.27
CA PHE A 53 2.39 7.70 -7.88
C PHE A 53 3.31 6.90 -6.96
N ALA A 54 4.61 7.26 -6.96
CA ALA A 54 5.67 6.53 -6.27
C ALA A 54 5.30 6.23 -4.80
N GLY A 55 5.13 4.95 -4.49
CA GLY A 55 4.48 4.51 -3.27
C GLY A 55 5.34 4.50 -2.01
N VAL A 56 6.20 5.50 -1.81
CA VAL A 56 7.32 5.53 -0.83
C VAL A 56 7.03 6.29 0.46
N ASN A 57 5.82 6.85 0.63
CA ASN A 57 5.45 7.59 1.83
C ASN A 57 5.53 6.72 3.11
N GLN A 58 5.56 7.38 4.27
CA GLN A 58 5.76 6.77 5.57
C GLN A 58 4.73 5.69 5.92
N MET A 59 5.13 4.80 6.84
CA MET A 59 4.29 3.75 7.44
C MET A 59 4.04 4.11 8.91
N ILE A 60 2.82 4.51 9.25
CA ILE A 60 2.43 4.94 10.60
C ILE A 60 1.85 3.73 11.34
N LEU A 61 2.46 3.32 12.44
CA LEU A 61 2.02 2.15 13.22
C LEU A 61 1.15 2.58 14.39
N SER A 62 0.00 1.95 14.58
CA SER A 62 -0.93 2.24 15.68
C SER A 62 -1.74 1.01 16.09
N ASP A 63 -2.33 1.02 17.28
CA ASP A 63 -3.23 -0.03 17.76
C ASP A 63 -4.61 0.58 18.02
N HIS A 64 -5.63 0.11 17.29
CA HIS A 64 -6.99 0.61 17.39
C HIS A 64 -8.00 -0.54 17.41
N LYS A 65 -9.21 -0.29 17.91
CA LYS A 65 -10.31 -1.27 17.82
C LYS A 65 -10.86 -1.29 16.40
N VAL A 66 -10.85 -2.47 15.78
CA VAL A 66 -11.55 -2.78 14.53
C VAL A 66 -12.54 -3.90 14.86
N ASP A 67 -13.82 -3.67 14.60
CA ASP A 67 -14.91 -4.61 14.95
C ASP A 67 -14.87 -5.06 16.42
N GLY A 68 -14.57 -4.12 17.33
CA GLY A 68 -14.50 -4.37 18.77
C GLY A 68 -13.20 -5.03 19.26
N LYS A 69 -12.32 -5.50 18.37
CA LYS A 69 -11.04 -6.13 18.71
C LYS A 69 -9.87 -5.15 18.49
N VAL A 70 -8.99 -5.03 19.49
CA VAL A 70 -7.73 -4.29 19.32
C VAL A 70 -6.91 -4.97 18.22
N THR A 71 -6.69 -4.23 17.15
CA THR A 71 -6.06 -4.69 15.92
C THR A 71 -4.78 -3.87 15.70
N PRO A 72 -3.67 -4.52 15.38
CA PRO A 72 -2.42 -3.86 15.06
C PRO A 72 -2.48 -3.31 13.63
N LEU A 73 -2.47 -1.98 13.49
CA LEU A 73 -2.61 -1.30 12.21
C LEU A 73 -1.30 -0.69 11.71
N LEU A 74 -1.22 -0.56 10.39
CA LEU A 74 -0.33 0.31 9.64
C LEU A 74 -1.20 1.22 8.78
N THR A 75 -1.02 2.53 8.91
CA THR A 75 -1.65 3.55 8.07
C THR A 75 -0.62 4.18 7.15
N HIS A 76 -0.97 4.28 5.88
CA HIS A 76 -0.12 4.78 4.81
C HIS A 76 -0.94 5.72 3.92
N ILE A 77 -0.50 6.98 3.82
CA ILE A 77 -1.13 7.99 2.98
C ILE A 77 -0.32 8.07 1.69
N ASP A 78 -0.84 7.52 0.59
CA ASP A 78 -0.11 7.34 -0.65
C ASP A 78 -0.15 8.59 -1.56
N ARG A 79 0.83 8.69 -2.47
CA ARG A 79 0.87 9.71 -3.53
C ARG A 79 -0.36 9.69 -4.43
N ASN A 80 -0.98 8.53 -4.59
CA ASN A 80 -2.16 8.32 -5.43
C ASN A 80 -3.46 8.93 -4.84
N GLY A 81 -3.38 9.57 -3.67
CA GLY A 81 -4.51 10.24 -3.02
C GLY A 81 -5.39 9.32 -2.17
N ILE A 82 -4.95 8.08 -1.91
CA ILE A 82 -5.66 7.12 -1.07
C ILE A 82 -4.89 6.91 0.24
N MET A 83 -5.60 7.00 1.35
CA MET A 83 -5.14 6.54 2.66
C MET A 83 -5.51 5.07 2.83
N TYR A 84 -4.49 4.23 2.97
CA TYR A 84 -4.60 2.81 3.21
C TYR A 84 -4.35 2.51 4.69
N THR A 85 -5.24 1.74 5.30
CA THR A 85 -5.06 1.17 6.63
C THR A 85 -5.10 -0.35 6.51
N LEU A 86 -4.02 -1.01 6.92
CA LEU A 86 -3.85 -2.46 6.84
C LEU A 86 -3.61 -3.02 8.24
N ASN A 87 -3.99 -4.27 8.47
CA ASN A 87 -3.47 -5.02 9.61
C ASN A 87 -2.00 -5.33 9.36
N ARG A 88 -1.11 -4.79 10.21
CA ARG A 88 0.34 -4.85 9.98
C ARG A 88 0.93 -6.26 10.14
N ASP A 89 0.19 -7.20 10.71
CA ASP A 89 0.68 -8.57 10.94
C ASP A 89 0.52 -9.45 9.70
N ASN A 90 -0.54 -9.26 8.94
CA ASN A 90 -0.91 -10.14 7.82
C ASN A 90 -1.14 -9.42 6.49
N GLY A 91 -1.11 -8.09 6.47
CA GLY A 91 -1.31 -7.31 5.25
C GLY A 91 -2.77 -7.22 4.80
N ASN A 92 -3.74 -7.66 5.62
CA ASN A 92 -5.15 -7.56 5.27
C ASN A 92 -5.57 -6.08 5.25
N LEU A 93 -6.21 -5.66 4.16
CA LEU A 93 -6.75 -4.31 4.04
C LEU A 93 -7.93 -4.14 5.00
N VAL A 94 -7.86 -3.09 5.82
CA VAL A 94 -8.92 -2.72 6.79
C VAL A 94 -9.74 -1.56 6.24
N GLN A 95 -9.07 -0.57 5.64
CA GLN A 95 -9.72 0.58 5.04
C GLN A 95 -8.87 1.14 3.89
N ALA A 96 -9.55 1.66 2.87
CA ALA A 96 -8.94 2.49 1.83
C ALA A 96 -9.91 3.63 1.50
N ALA A 97 -9.48 4.87 1.73
CA ALA A 97 -10.32 6.06 1.56
C ALA A 97 -9.56 7.18 0.85
N LYS A 98 -10.27 7.99 0.07
CA LYS A 98 -9.68 9.20 -0.53
C LYS A 98 -9.30 10.18 0.57
N VAL A 99 -8.12 10.78 0.44
CA VAL A 99 -7.66 11.85 1.35
C VAL A 99 -8.38 13.17 1.10
N ASP A 100 -8.83 13.38 -0.15
CA ASP A 100 -9.53 14.57 -0.61
C ASP A 100 -10.63 14.16 -1.62
N PRO A 101 -11.84 14.75 -1.59
CA PRO A 101 -12.91 14.45 -2.53
C PRO A 101 -12.56 14.72 -4.00
N ALA A 102 -11.56 15.57 -4.28
CA ALA A 102 -11.13 15.90 -5.64
C ALA A 102 -10.34 14.77 -6.34
N VAL A 103 -9.87 13.74 -5.62
CA VAL A 103 -9.18 12.59 -6.22
C VAL A 103 -10.12 11.90 -7.21
N ASN A 104 -9.73 11.83 -8.49
CA ASN A 104 -10.61 11.39 -9.58
C ASN A 104 -10.04 10.24 -10.43
N VAL A 105 -8.75 9.92 -10.31
CA VAL A 105 -8.10 8.82 -11.04
C VAL A 105 -8.67 7.45 -10.67
N PHE A 106 -9.13 7.29 -9.42
CA PHE A 106 -9.85 6.09 -8.97
C PHE A 106 -11.28 6.44 -8.54
N LYS A 107 -12.23 5.55 -8.87
CA LYS A 107 -13.59 5.61 -8.31
C LYS A 107 -13.59 5.23 -6.83
N LYS A 108 -13.01 4.06 -6.53
CA LYS A 108 -12.82 3.49 -5.19
C LYS A 108 -11.75 2.39 -5.25
N VAL A 109 -11.23 2.00 -4.09
CA VAL A 109 -10.50 0.73 -3.92
C VAL A 109 -11.52 -0.31 -3.46
N ASP A 110 -11.54 -1.48 -4.09
CA ASP A 110 -12.35 -2.60 -3.61
C ASP A 110 -11.62 -3.27 -2.44
N LEU A 111 -12.33 -3.54 -1.34
CA LEU A 111 -11.74 -4.12 -0.13
C LEU A 111 -11.77 -5.65 -0.15
N LYS A 112 -12.46 -6.27 -1.10
CA LYS A 112 -12.66 -7.73 -1.18
C LYS A 112 -11.71 -8.44 -2.14
N THR A 113 -11.01 -7.68 -2.97
CA THR A 113 -10.12 -8.14 -4.05
C THR A 113 -8.85 -7.33 -4.02
#